data_AF-A0A498MIH2-F1
#
_entry.id   AF-A0A498MIH2-F1
#
_cell.length_a   1.000
_cell.length_b   1.000
_cell.length_c   1.000
_cell.angle_alpha   90.00
_cell.angle_beta   90.00
_cell.angle_gamma   90.00
#
_symmetry.space_group_name_H-M   'P 1'
#
loop_
_entity.id
_entity.type
_entity.pdbx_description
1 polymer ?
#
loop_
_entity_poly.entity_id
_entity_poly.type
_entity_poly.pdbx_seq_one_letter_code
_entity_poly.pdbx_strand_id
1 'polypeptide(L)'
;MHQSEPFAGEEVDESGPSVESKNQEERITARRLRIAARNEAETRQELGEDSQGKEDVQEETRKSQKEVEKSKRHMTKLQSDGLELVTNIQVAVDARESDRRTELEEACRLRREKLENEAKSSQEKFEEITHKWTDAKMKQTPLDLRDALNSQQQLCEQILADKNKLISELQQELKASDDRFVKDLKRQAKDIDLLIERMEEQISSLKKSYREDLQQIEVLYCHLQPTV
;
A
#
# COMPACT_ATOMS: atom_id res chain seq x y z
N MET A 1 -64.60 -5.53 -16.95
CA MET A 1 -65.25 -4.72 -15.91
C MET A 1 -64.14 -3.93 -15.25
N HIS A 2 -63.89 -2.65 -15.53
CA HIS A 2 -64.81 -1.53 -15.39
C HIS A 2 -64.65 -0.52 -16.53
N GLN A 3 -65.77 0.13 -16.81
CA GLN A 3 -66.00 1.11 -17.86
C GLN A 3 -65.52 2.50 -17.48
N SER A 4 -65.39 3.29 -18.56
CA SER A 4 -65.19 4.72 -18.74
C SER A 4 -65.97 5.67 -17.83
N GLU A 5 -65.40 6.84 -17.54
CA GLU A 5 -65.91 8.14 -18.02
C GLU A 5 -64.82 9.25 -17.92
N PRO A 6 -64.76 10.21 -18.86
CA PRO A 6 -63.75 11.27 -18.89
C PRO A 6 -64.26 12.56 -18.20
N PHE A 7 -63.46 13.15 -17.32
CA PHE A 7 -63.76 14.45 -16.73
C PHE A 7 -63.23 15.57 -17.61
N ALA A 8 -64.13 16.46 -18.02
CA ALA A 8 -63.89 17.58 -18.90
C ALA A 8 -63.18 18.74 -18.18
N GLY A 9 -62.20 19.31 -18.88
CA GLY A 9 -62.02 20.75 -19.05
C GLY A 9 -61.74 21.61 -17.82
N GLU A 10 -60.47 21.98 -17.65
CA GLU A 10 -60.08 23.37 -17.44
C GLU A 10 -58.60 23.53 -17.80
N GLU A 11 -58.32 23.67 -19.09
CA GLU A 11 -57.14 24.41 -19.52
C GLU A 11 -57.40 25.87 -19.15
N VAL A 12 -56.92 26.27 -17.98
CA VAL A 12 -56.77 27.69 -17.65
C VAL A 12 -55.70 28.19 -18.60
N ASP A 13 -56.16 28.78 -19.70
CA ASP A 13 -55.35 29.47 -20.69
C ASP A 13 -54.45 30.46 -19.93
N GLU A 14 -53.19 30.08 -19.73
CA GLU A 14 -52.16 30.85 -19.04
C GLU A 14 -51.66 31.97 -19.98
N SER A 15 -52.60 32.60 -20.67
CA SER A 15 -52.39 33.72 -21.57
C SER A 15 -52.39 34.97 -20.69
N GLY A 16 -51.19 35.48 -20.42
CA GLY A 16 -51.01 36.68 -19.61
C GLY A 16 -51.88 37.86 -20.06
N PRO A 17 -52.11 38.86 -19.19
CA PRO A 17 -53.03 39.95 -19.44
C PRO A 17 -52.73 40.65 -20.78
N SER A 18 -53.71 40.65 -21.69
CA SER A 18 -53.58 41.15 -23.06
C SER A 18 -54.13 42.56 -23.22
N VAL A 19 -53.43 43.39 -24.00
CA VAL A 19 -53.80 44.79 -24.26
C VAL A 19 -55.00 44.91 -25.21
N GLU A 20 -55.34 43.83 -25.91
CA GLU A 20 -56.50 43.71 -26.79
C GLU A 20 -57.71 43.08 -26.08
N SER A 21 -57.61 42.81 -24.77
CA SER A 21 -58.73 42.30 -23.98
C SER A 21 -59.91 43.28 -23.94
N LYS A 22 -61.13 42.75 -23.98
CA LYS A 22 -62.37 43.52 -23.83
C LYS A 22 -62.52 44.06 -22.39
N ASN A 23 -61.86 43.45 -21.41
CA ASN A 23 -61.87 43.87 -20.01
C ASN A 23 -60.93 45.07 -19.78
N GLN A 24 -61.46 46.16 -19.20
CA GLN A 24 -60.70 47.39 -18.96
C GLN A 24 -59.57 47.18 -17.95
N GLU A 25 -59.79 46.36 -16.93
CA GLU A 25 -58.80 46.11 -15.88
C GLU A 25 -57.60 45.33 -16.44
N GLU A 26 -57.86 44.31 -17.25
CA GLU A 26 -56.81 43.54 -17.95
C GLU A 26 -55.99 44.42 -18.91
N ARG A 27 -56.60 45.38 -19.59
CA ARG A 27 -55.84 46.34 -20.43
C ARG A 27 -54.95 47.25 -19.59
N ILE A 28 -55.42 47.70 -18.42
CA ILE A 28 -54.64 48.56 -17.53
C ILE A 28 -53.48 47.78 -16.93
N THR A 29 -53.70 46.55 -16.49
CA THR A 29 -52.63 45.69 -15.95
C THR A 29 -51.61 45.34 -17.03
N ALA A 30 -52.05 44.97 -18.23
CA ALA A 30 -51.17 44.70 -19.37
C ALA A 30 -50.33 45.92 -19.79
N ARG A 31 -50.92 47.13 -19.76
CA ARG A 31 -50.17 48.38 -20.01
C ARG A 31 -49.17 48.70 -18.89
N ARG A 32 -49.55 48.51 -17.62
CA ARG A 32 -48.65 48.69 -16.48
C ARG A 32 -47.47 47.73 -16.55
N LEU A 33 -47.70 46.48 -16.91
CA LEU A 33 -46.65 45.48 -17.12
C LEU A 33 -45.72 45.87 -18.28
N ARG A 34 -46.27 46.36 -19.40
CA ARG A 34 -45.44 46.88 -20.51
C ARG A 34 -44.60 48.08 -20.12
N ILE A 35 -45.15 49.03 -19.37
CA ILE A 35 -44.43 50.21 -18.91
C ILE A 35 -43.37 49.81 -17.87
N ALA A 36 -43.70 48.91 -16.94
CA ALA A 36 -42.76 48.36 -15.98
C ALA A 36 -41.60 47.64 -16.69
N ALA A 37 -41.88 46.77 -17.65
CA ALA A 37 -40.87 46.06 -18.44
C ALA A 37 -40.02 47.02 -19.29
N ARG A 38 -40.61 48.09 -19.84
CA ARG A 38 -39.88 49.13 -20.56
C ARG A 38 -38.97 49.92 -19.64
N ASN A 39 -39.47 50.37 -18.49
CA ASN A 39 -38.69 51.10 -17.50
C ASN A 39 -37.58 50.21 -16.91
N GLU A 40 -37.82 48.92 -16.73
CA GLU A 40 -36.84 47.92 -16.29
C GLU A 40 -35.75 47.68 -17.34
N ALA A 41 -36.12 47.60 -18.63
CA ALA A 41 -35.16 47.51 -19.72
C ALA A 41 -34.30 48.78 -19.86
N GLU A 42 -34.90 49.96 -19.64
CA GLU A 42 -34.22 51.25 -19.65
C GLU A 42 -33.28 51.39 -18.44
N THR A 43 -33.70 50.97 -17.25
CA THR A 43 -32.80 50.92 -16.07
C THR A 43 -31.66 49.91 -16.25
N ARG A 44 -31.89 48.75 -16.90
CA ARG A 44 -30.80 47.81 -17.22
C ARG A 44 -29.79 48.37 -18.23
N GLN A 45 -30.25 49.18 -19.19
CA GLN A 45 -29.36 49.90 -20.11
C GLN A 45 -28.61 51.04 -19.41
N GLU A 46 -29.26 51.82 -18.54
CA GLU A 46 -28.63 52.91 -17.77
C GLU A 46 -27.60 52.40 -16.74
N LEU A 47 -27.85 51.24 -16.13
CA LEU A 47 -26.94 50.60 -15.17
C LEU A 47 -25.75 49.88 -15.85
N GLY A 48 -25.71 49.81 -17.18
CA GLY A 48 -24.66 49.10 -17.91
C GLY A 48 -24.57 47.63 -17.47
N GLU A 49 -25.70 46.98 -17.18
CA GLU A 49 -25.71 45.57 -16.80
C GLU A 49 -25.45 44.69 -18.05
N ASP A 50 -24.18 44.54 -18.42
CA ASP A 50 -23.73 43.59 -19.42
C ASP A 50 -24.08 42.17 -18.96
N SER A 51 -25.22 41.67 -19.44
CA SER A 51 -25.64 40.27 -19.24
C SER A 51 -24.61 39.28 -19.78
N GLN A 52 -23.83 39.73 -20.77
CA GLN A 52 -22.72 39.00 -21.37
C GLN A 52 -21.53 38.84 -20.40
N GLY A 53 -21.20 39.87 -19.63
CA GLY A 53 -20.18 39.79 -18.58
C GLY A 53 -20.59 38.87 -17.42
N LYS A 54 -21.89 38.76 -17.10
CA LYS A 54 -22.39 37.82 -16.09
C LYS A 54 -22.32 36.36 -16.56
N GLU A 55 -22.60 36.08 -17.83
CA GLU A 55 -22.43 34.74 -18.42
C GLU A 55 -20.95 34.35 -18.54
N ASP A 56 -20.07 35.27 -18.98
CA ASP A 56 -18.63 35.03 -19.10
C ASP A 56 -17.99 34.71 -17.74
N VAL A 57 -18.31 35.49 -16.70
CA VAL A 57 -17.82 35.23 -15.33
C VAL A 57 -18.32 33.88 -14.79
N GLN A 58 -19.56 33.49 -15.11
CA GLN A 58 -20.12 32.21 -14.67
C GLN A 58 -19.49 31.01 -15.41
N GLU A 59 -19.14 31.18 -16.69
CA GLU A 59 -18.41 30.18 -17.47
C GLU A 59 -16.95 30.03 -16.98
N GLU A 60 -16.26 31.14 -16.70
CA GLU A 60 -14.93 31.14 -16.10
C GLU A 60 -14.90 30.52 -14.71
N THR A 61 -15.92 30.79 -13.89
CA THR A 61 -16.07 30.14 -12.56
C THR A 61 -16.21 28.63 -12.71
N ARG A 62 -16.97 28.15 -13.70
CA ARG A 62 -17.11 26.72 -14.01
C ARG A 62 -15.80 26.12 -14.54
N LYS A 63 -15.01 26.87 -15.31
CA LYS A 63 -13.67 26.44 -15.78
C LYS A 63 -12.69 26.32 -14.61
N SER A 64 -12.65 27.30 -13.71
CA SER A 64 -11.85 27.28 -12.48
C SER A 64 -12.19 26.08 -11.59
N GLN A 65 -13.48 25.81 -11.36
CA GLN A 65 -13.93 24.65 -10.58
C GLN A 65 -13.51 23.31 -11.22
N LYS A 66 -13.60 23.19 -12.54
CA LYS A 66 -13.14 21.99 -13.26
C LYS A 66 -11.64 21.76 -13.12
N GLU A 67 -10.83 22.82 -13.18
CA GLU A 67 -9.37 22.72 -13.05
C GLU A 67 -8.96 22.41 -11.61
N VAL A 68 -9.65 22.94 -10.60
CA VAL A 68 -9.46 22.53 -9.19
C VAL A 68 -9.76 21.03 -9.00
N GLU A 69 -10.86 20.53 -9.57
CA GLU A 69 -11.18 19.09 -9.48
C GLU A 69 -10.18 18.22 -10.25
N LYS A 70 -9.68 18.69 -11.39
CA LYS A 70 -8.64 18.01 -12.17
C LYS A 70 -7.31 17.95 -11.42
N SER A 71 -6.89 19.06 -10.80
CA SER A 71 -5.72 19.11 -9.92
C SER A 71 -5.87 18.15 -8.74
N LYS A 72 -7.02 18.13 -8.05
CA LYS A 72 -7.26 17.17 -6.96
C LYS A 72 -7.10 15.72 -7.42
N ARG A 73 -7.68 15.34 -8.56
CA ARG A 73 -7.56 13.98 -9.10
C ARG A 73 -6.13 13.63 -9.48
N HIS A 74 -5.43 14.57 -10.11
CA HIS A 74 -4.02 14.43 -10.45
C HIS A 74 -3.17 14.20 -9.18
N MET A 75 -3.40 15.01 -8.14
CA MET A 75 -2.72 14.91 -6.86
C MET A 75 -2.97 13.57 -6.16
N THR A 76 -4.23 13.12 -6.09
CA THR A 76 -4.57 11.82 -5.51
C THR A 76 -3.87 10.67 -6.25
N LYS A 77 -3.83 10.74 -7.59
CA LYS A 77 -3.13 9.74 -8.40
C LYS A 77 -1.62 9.77 -8.15
N LEU A 78 -1.02 10.95 -8.11
CA LEU A 78 0.41 11.10 -7.82
C LEU A 78 0.77 10.54 -6.43
N GLN A 79 -0.10 10.76 -5.44
CA GLN A 79 0.06 10.20 -4.11
C GLN A 79 -0.09 8.67 -4.09
N SER A 80 -1.05 8.10 -4.82
CA SER A 80 -1.22 6.64 -4.90
C SER A 80 -0.03 5.98 -5.59
N ASP A 81 0.41 6.53 -6.72
CA ASP A 81 1.54 6.00 -7.50
C ASP A 81 2.85 6.08 -6.69
N GLY A 82 3.02 7.18 -5.93
CA GLY A 82 4.11 7.30 -4.96
C GLY A 82 4.01 6.24 -3.85
N LEU A 83 2.84 6.12 -3.21
CA LEU A 83 2.67 5.13 -2.15
C LEU A 83 2.98 3.70 -2.63
N GLU A 84 2.61 3.36 -3.86
CA GLU A 84 2.94 2.07 -4.46
C GLU A 84 4.46 1.86 -4.59
N LEU A 85 5.20 2.86 -5.10
CA LEU A 85 6.66 2.78 -5.27
C LEU A 85 7.42 2.54 -3.95
N VAL A 86 6.93 3.11 -2.84
CA VAL A 86 7.50 2.89 -1.49
C VAL A 86 7.06 1.53 -0.94
N THR A 87 5.77 1.21 -1.04
CA THR A 87 5.19 -0.06 -0.58
C THR A 87 5.85 -1.26 -1.27
N ASN A 88 6.21 -1.14 -2.55
CA ASN A 88 6.89 -2.19 -3.29
C ASN A 88 8.22 -2.62 -2.66
N ILE A 89 8.95 -1.70 -2.01
CA ILE A 89 10.17 -2.06 -1.27
C ILE A 89 9.80 -2.88 -0.04
N GLN A 90 8.80 -2.41 0.74
CA GLN A 90 8.36 -3.07 1.97
C GLN A 90 7.86 -4.48 1.70
N VAL A 91 6.98 -4.66 0.70
CA VAL A 91 6.47 -5.98 0.30
C VAL A 91 7.60 -6.91 -0.11
N ALA A 92 8.60 -6.40 -0.85
CA ALA A 92 9.74 -7.21 -1.26
C ALA A 92 10.63 -7.60 -0.05
N VAL A 93 10.77 -6.72 0.94
CA VAL A 93 11.48 -7.02 2.19
C VAL A 93 10.72 -8.07 3.01
N ASP A 94 9.40 -7.92 3.15
CA ASP A 94 8.54 -8.83 3.90
C ASP A 94 8.53 -10.24 3.30
N ALA A 95 8.46 -10.34 1.97
CA ALA A 95 8.56 -11.62 1.27
C ALA A 95 9.90 -12.32 1.58
N ARG A 96 11.02 -11.59 1.47
CA ARG A 96 12.35 -12.13 1.79
C ARG A 96 12.48 -12.54 3.25
N GLU A 97 11.91 -11.77 4.17
CA GLU A 97 11.94 -12.08 5.61
C GLU A 97 11.09 -13.32 5.92
N SER A 98 9.94 -13.47 5.25
CA SER A 98 9.12 -14.67 5.34
C SER A 98 9.91 -15.90 4.88
N ASP A 99 10.52 -15.84 3.70
CA ASP A 99 11.35 -16.93 3.16
C ASP A 99 12.49 -17.27 4.13
N ARG A 100 13.25 -16.26 4.59
CA ARG A 100 14.33 -16.43 5.57
C ARG A 100 13.85 -17.11 6.85
N ARG A 101 12.67 -16.75 7.36
CA ARG A 101 12.08 -17.37 8.55
C ARG A 101 11.79 -18.85 8.33
N THR A 102 11.18 -19.20 7.20
CA THR A 102 10.89 -20.60 6.87
C THR A 102 12.18 -21.43 6.74
N GLU A 103 13.21 -20.89 6.08
CA GLU A 103 14.51 -21.56 5.95
C GLU A 103 15.18 -21.78 7.30
N LEU A 104 15.09 -20.81 8.21
CA LEU A 104 15.65 -20.91 9.56
C LEU A 104 14.91 -21.93 10.42
N GLU A 105 13.57 -21.97 10.32
CA GLU A 105 12.75 -22.97 11.03
C GLU A 105 13.10 -24.39 10.58
N GLU A 106 13.22 -24.59 9.26
CA GLU A 106 13.65 -25.85 8.65
C GLU A 106 15.07 -26.24 9.08
N ALA A 107 16.03 -25.31 9.04
CA ALA A 107 17.39 -25.55 9.51
C ALA A 107 17.42 -25.92 11.01
N CYS A 108 16.65 -25.22 11.85
CA CYS A 108 16.52 -25.54 13.27
C CYS A 108 15.93 -26.94 13.50
N ARG A 109 14.93 -27.33 12.71
CA ARG A 109 14.32 -28.66 12.77
C ARG A 109 15.36 -29.74 12.45
N LEU A 110 16.06 -29.60 11.33
CA LEU A 110 17.10 -30.54 10.89
C LEU A 110 18.23 -30.65 11.90
N ARG A 111 18.68 -29.52 12.48
CA ARG A 111 19.71 -29.53 13.52
C ARG A 111 19.25 -30.28 14.77
N ARG A 112 17.99 -30.10 15.18
CA ARG A 112 17.42 -30.80 16.34
C ARG A 112 17.38 -32.31 16.09
N GLU A 113 16.86 -32.73 14.94
CA GLU A 113 16.79 -34.14 14.56
C GLU A 113 18.18 -34.78 14.56
N LYS A 114 19.17 -34.09 13.98
CA LYS A 114 20.55 -34.55 13.97
C LYS A 114 21.15 -34.72 15.36
N LEU A 115 20.92 -33.76 16.27
CA LEU A 115 21.37 -33.84 17.66
C LEU A 115 20.69 -35.01 18.40
N GLU A 116 19.41 -35.23 18.16
CA GLU A 116 18.67 -36.34 18.77
C GLU A 116 19.18 -37.70 18.27
N ASN A 117 19.43 -37.84 16.96
CA ASN A 117 19.97 -39.06 16.37
C ASN A 117 21.39 -39.36 16.90
N GLU A 118 22.23 -38.35 16.99
CA GLU A 118 23.58 -38.48 17.53
C GLU A 118 23.58 -38.80 19.04
N ALA A 119 22.61 -38.27 19.80
CA ALA A 119 22.41 -38.63 21.20
C ALA A 119 21.97 -40.09 21.36
N LYS A 120 20.98 -40.54 20.56
CA LYS A 120 20.51 -41.93 20.56
C LYS A 120 21.63 -42.91 20.19
N SER A 121 22.32 -42.67 19.08
CA SER A 121 23.42 -43.53 18.63
C SER A 121 24.56 -43.57 19.64
N SER A 122 24.91 -42.43 20.26
CA SER A 122 25.92 -42.39 21.32
C SER A 122 25.51 -43.17 22.56
N GLN A 123 24.23 -43.10 22.96
CA GLN A 123 23.71 -43.84 24.10
C GLN A 123 23.79 -45.35 23.85
N GLU A 124 23.35 -45.81 22.68
CA GLU A 124 23.41 -47.24 22.28
C GLU A 124 24.86 -47.76 22.30
N LYS A 125 25.81 -47.01 21.71
CA LYS A 125 27.23 -47.37 21.72
C LYS A 125 27.81 -47.37 23.15
N PHE A 126 27.39 -46.43 23.99
CA PHE A 126 27.85 -46.35 25.38
C PHE A 126 27.36 -47.53 26.22
N GLU A 127 26.12 -47.96 26.02
CA GLU A 127 25.56 -49.16 26.65
C GLU A 127 26.29 -50.43 26.19
N GLU A 128 26.61 -50.54 24.89
CA GLU A 128 27.40 -51.64 24.35
C GLU A 128 28.80 -51.71 24.97
N ILE A 129 29.50 -50.56 25.05
CA ILE A 129 30.79 -50.42 25.72
C ILE A 129 30.68 -50.87 27.18
N THR A 130 29.66 -50.39 27.89
CA THR A 130 29.42 -50.73 29.30
C THR A 130 29.23 -52.24 29.49
N HIS A 131 28.45 -52.90 28.63
CA HIS A 131 28.30 -54.35 28.66
C HIS A 131 29.63 -55.07 28.42
N LYS A 132 30.36 -54.69 27.36
CA LYS A 132 31.63 -55.34 27.01
C LYS A 132 32.72 -55.13 28.07
N TRP A 133 32.68 -54.06 28.86
CA TRP A 133 33.53 -53.92 30.05
C TRP A 133 33.24 -54.98 31.11
N THR A 134 31.98 -55.39 31.28
CA THR A 134 31.64 -56.50 32.20
C THR A 134 32.15 -57.84 31.67
N ASP A 135 32.08 -58.07 30.36
CA ASP A 135 32.60 -59.29 29.72
C ASP A 135 34.12 -59.37 29.78
N ALA A 136 34.82 -58.24 29.59
CA ALA A 136 36.27 -58.16 29.66
C ALA A 136 36.80 -58.58 31.03
N LYS A 137 36.09 -58.24 32.12
CA LYS A 137 36.45 -58.65 33.50
C LYS A 137 36.41 -60.17 33.71
N MET A 138 35.64 -60.89 32.90
CA MET A 138 35.49 -62.35 33.00
C MET A 138 36.55 -63.12 32.21
N LYS A 139 37.43 -62.44 31.44
CA LYS A 139 38.47 -63.08 30.63
C LYS A 139 39.60 -63.61 31.53
N GLN A 140 39.86 -64.91 31.43
CA GLN A 140 40.89 -65.60 32.22
C GLN A 140 42.27 -65.59 31.53
N THR A 141 42.29 -65.44 30.20
CA THR A 141 43.53 -65.42 29.41
C THR A 141 44.00 -63.99 29.18
N PRO A 142 45.30 -63.68 29.41
CA PRO A 142 45.84 -62.34 29.13
C PRO A 142 45.66 -61.89 27.67
N LEU A 143 45.73 -62.80 26.70
CA LEU A 143 45.51 -62.51 25.28
C LEU A 143 44.07 -62.07 25.02
N ASP A 144 43.09 -62.84 25.52
CA ASP A 144 41.66 -62.54 25.35
C ASP A 144 41.29 -61.21 26.02
N LEU A 145 41.89 -60.91 27.18
CA LEU A 145 41.69 -59.63 27.86
C LEU A 145 42.25 -58.48 27.02
N ARG A 146 43.48 -58.60 26.51
CA ARG A 146 44.09 -57.57 25.65
C ARG A 146 43.23 -57.27 24.42
N ASP A 147 42.77 -58.31 23.73
CA ASP A 147 41.98 -58.14 22.52
C ASP A 147 40.60 -57.50 22.84
N ALA A 148 39.99 -57.84 23.98
CA ALA A 148 38.77 -57.18 24.45
C ALA A 148 38.99 -55.69 24.79
N LEU A 149 40.10 -55.35 25.46
CA LEU A 149 40.46 -53.97 25.78
C LEU A 149 40.74 -53.13 24.53
N ASN A 150 41.45 -53.69 23.54
CA ASN A 150 41.70 -53.02 22.27
C ASN A 150 40.38 -52.75 21.52
N SER A 151 39.45 -53.72 21.52
CA SER A 151 38.12 -53.52 20.93
C SER A 151 37.33 -52.42 21.67
N GLN A 152 37.42 -52.36 23.00
CA GLN A 152 36.82 -51.27 23.78
C GLN A 152 37.40 -49.91 23.43
N GLN A 153 38.73 -49.81 23.32
CA GLN A 153 39.40 -48.58 22.93
C GLN A 153 38.91 -48.09 21.57
N GLN A 154 38.80 -48.98 20.58
CA GLN A 154 38.29 -48.62 19.24
C GLN A 154 36.85 -48.09 19.28
N LEU A 155 35.97 -48.67 20.10
CA LEU A 155 34.59 -48.18 20.25
C LEU A 155 34.56 -46.78 20.89
N CYS A 156 35.38 -46.54 21.91
CA CYS A 156 35.52 -45.21 22.52
C CYS A 156 36.06 -44.18 21.51
N GLU A 157 37.08 -44.55 20.73
CA GLU A 157 37.64 -43.71 19.66
C GLU A 157 36.59 -43.37 18.61
N GLN A 158 35.73 -44.33 18.24
CA GLN A 158 34.63 -44.08 17.30
C GLN A 158 33.62 -43.06 17.84
N ILE A 159 33.20 -43.17 19.11
CA ILE A 159 32.30 -42.17 19.73
C ILE A 159 32.95 -40.78 19.70
N LEU A 160 34.23 -40.67 20.06
CA LEU A 160 34.94 -39.40 20.04
C LEU A 160 35.03 -38.83 18.62
N ALA A 161 35.28 -39.67 17.62
CA ALA A 161 35.31 -39.26 16.22
C ALA A 161 33.94 -38.73 15.76
N ASP A 162 32.85 -39.43 16.08
CA ASP A 162 31.48 -39.01 15.75
C ASP A 162 31.13 -37.68 16.42
N LYS A 163 31.47 -37.50 17.70
CA LYS A 163 31.30 -36.24 18.44
C LYS A 163 32.11 -35.09 17.83
N ASN A 164 33.37 -35.32 17.50
CA ASN A 164 34.23 -34.31 16.87
C ASN A 164 33.73 -33.90 15.48
N LYS A 165 33.21 -34.86 14.71
CA LYS A 165 32.54 -34.60 13.44
C LYS A 165 31.32 -33.71 13.63
N LEU A 166 30.43 -34.05 14.57
CA LEU A 166 29.25 -33.22 14.87
C LEU A 166 29.66 -31.81 15.31
N ILE A 167 30.65 -31.67 16.19
CA ILE A 167 31.17 -30.36 16.63
C ILE A 167 31.64 -29.54 15.43
N SER A 168 32.41 -30.14 14.52
CA SER A 168 32.93 -29.47 13.33
C SER A 168 31.79 -29.00 12.41
N GLU A 169 30.77 -29.83 12.22
CA GLU A 169 29.60 -29.49 11.41
C GLU A 169 28.79 -28.34 12.04
N LEU A 170 28.58 -28.35 13.36
CA LEU A 170 27.89 -27.27 14.06
C LEU A 170 28.68 -25.95 14.03
N GLN A 171 30.00 -26.02 14.12
CA GLN A 171 30.87 -24.84 13.98
C GLN A 171 30.80 -24.26 12.57
N GLN A 172 30.75 -25.10 11.54
CA GLN A 172 30.56 -24.66 10.16
C GLN A 172 29.18 -24.03 9.96
N GLU A 173 28.13 -24.62 10.52
CA GLU A 173 26.77 -24.08 10.48
C GLU A 173 26.71 -22.69 11.15
N LEU A 174 27.35 -22.53 12.32
CA LEU A 174 27.45 -21.26 13.03
C LEU A 174 28.15 -20.20 12.17
N LYS A 175 29.32 -20.53 11.61
CA LYS A 175 30.06 -19.61 10.74
C LYS A 175 29.24 -19.20 9.50
N ALA A 176 28.55 -20.15 8.87
CA ALA A 176 27.68 -19.86 7.74
C ALA A 176 26.50 -18.96 8.14
N SER A 177 25.97 -19.11 9.35
CA SER A 177 24.94 -18.22 9.90
C SER A 177 25.45 -16.79 10.10
N ASP A 178 26.66 -16.64 10.65
CA ASP A 178 27.30 -15.33 10.84
C ASP A 178 27.55 -14.63 9.48
N ASP A 179 28.05 -15.37 8.49
CA ASP A 179 28.26 -14.87 7.14
C ASP A 179 26.95 -14.42 6.47
N ARG A 180 25.85 -15.18 6.67
CA ARG A 180 24.51 -14.79 6.21
C ARG A 180 24.03 -13.53 6.91
N PHE A 181 24.19 -13.44 8.23
CA PHE A 181 23.76 -12.28 9.01
C PHE A 181 24.43 -10.98 8.52
N VAL A 182 25.75 -11.02 8.27
CA VAL A 182 26.48 -9.86 7.73
C VAL A 182 25.98 -9.47 6.33
N LYS A 183 25.66 -10.44 5.47
CA LYS A 183 25.08 -10.17 4.14
C LYS A 183 23.68 -9.55 4.25
N ASP A 184 22.85 -10.06 5.15
CA ASP A 184 21.51 -9.55 5.38
C ASP A 184 21.55 -8.11 5.90
N LEU A 185 22.44 -7.79 6.85
CA LEU A 185 22.63 -6.41 7.33
C LEU A 185 23.04 -5.46 6.19
N LYS A 186 23.98 -5.88 5.33
CA LYS A 186 24.39 -5.08 4.17
C LYS A 186 23.24 -4.88 3.17
N ARG A 187 22.39 -5.90 2.99
CA ARG A 187 21.21 -5.79 2.12
C ARG A 187 20.16 -4.86 2.72
N GLN A 188 19.86 -5.01 4.02
CA GLN A 188 18.92 -4.13 4.73
C GLN A 188 19.37 -2.67 4.69
N ALA A 189 20.67 -2.39 4.84
CA ALA A 189 21.19 -1.03 4.69
C ALA A 189 20.87 -0.47 3.28
N LYS A 190 21.11 -1.24 2.22
CA LYS A 190 20.78 -0.84 0.85
C LYS A 190 19.27 -0.66 0.63
N ASP A 191 18.45 -1.53 1.21
CA ASP A 191 16.99 -1.42 1.12
C ASP A 191 16.49 -0.14 1.82
N ILE A 192 17.10 0.25 2.95
CA ILE A 192 16.82 1.50 3.65
C ILE A 192 17.27 2.71 2.82
N ASP A 193 18.48 2.68 2.26
CA ASP A 193 18.99 3.76 1.41
C ASP A 193 18.05 3.98 0.21
N LEU A 194 17.65 2.90 -0.46
CA LEU A 194 16.71 2.96 -1.58
C LEU A 194 15.33 3.47 -1.16
N LEU A 195 14.85 3.09 0.03
CA LEU A 195 13.59 3.59 0.57
C LEU A 195 13.66 5.10 0.80
N ILE A 196 14.77 5.61 1.36
CA ILE A 196 14.99 7.04 1.56
C ILE A 196 15.00 7.76 0.21
N GLU A 197 15.77 7.27 -0.76
CA GLU A 197 15.84 7.86 -2.12
C GLU A 197 14.44 7.97 -2.75
N ARG A 198 13.63 6.91 -2.72
CA ARG A 198 12.27 6.94 -3.28
C ARG A 198 11.34 7.89 -2.53
N MET A 199 11.43 7.94 -1.20
CA MET A 199 10.63 8.88 -0.42
C MET A 199 11.00 10.34 -0.71
N GLU A 200 12.30 10.63 -0.88
CA GLU A 200 12.78 11.97 -1.25
C GLU A 200 12.31 12.37 -2.65
N GLU A 201 12.42 11.47 -3.63
CA GLU A 201 11.90 11.66 -4.98
C GLU A 201 10.39 11.94 -4.99
N GLN A 202 9.62 11.20 -4.18
CA GLN A 202 8.18 11.42 -4.04
C GLN A 202 7.85 12.76 -3.42
N ILE A 203 8.54 13.15 -2.35
CA ILE A 203 8.35 14.45 -1.71
C ILE A 203 8.69 15.57 -2.70
N SER A 204 9.77 15.42 -3.47
CA SER A 204 10.18 16.40 -4.48
C SER A 204 9.15 16.52 -5.61
N SER A 205 8.70 15.39 -6.15
CA SER A 205 7.67 15.32 -7.18
C SER A 205 6.35 15.93 -6.72
N LEU A 206 5.90 15.55 -5.51
CA LEU A 206 4.67 16.06 -4.91
C LEU A 206 4.74 17.58 -4.68
N LYS A 207 5.86 18.08 -4.14
CA LYS A 207 6.09 19.53 -3.97
C LYS A 207 6.06 20.27 -5.29
N LYS A 208 6.67 19.72 -6.34
CA LYS A 208 6.67 20.32 -7.67
C LYS A 208 5.25 20.37 -8.25
N SER A 209 4.53 19.26 -8.21
CA SER A 209 3.14 19.21 -8.68
C SER A 209 2.22 20.14 -7.90
N TYR A 210 2.38 20.26 -6.57
CA TYR A 210 1.60 21.22 -5.78
C TYR A 210 1.86 22.67 -6.21
N ARG A 211 3.11 23.03 -6.50
CA ARG A 211 3.44 24.38 -6.98
C ARG A 211 2.84 24.64 -8.36
N GLU A 212 2.93 23.67 -9.27
CA GLU A 212 2.39 23.78 -10.63
C GLU A 212 0.86 23.89 -10.62
N ASP A 213 0.18 23.07 -9.82
CA ASP A 213 -1.27 23.09 -9.66
C ASP A 213 -1.75 24.40 -9.04
N LEU A 214 -1.08 24.90 -8.00
CA LEU A 214 -1.39 26.21 -7.41
C LEU A 214 -1.21 27.35 -8.40
N GLN A 215 -0.11 27.36 -9.17
CA GLN A 215 0.11 28.36 -10.21
C GLN A 215 -0.98 28.33 -11.29
N GLN A 216 -1.42 27.14 -11.71
CA GLN A 216 -2.52 27.00 -12.67
C GLN A 216 -3.84 27.54 -12.11
N ILE A 217 -4.16 27.24 -10.86
CA ILE A 217 -5.35 27.75 -10.18
C ILE A 217 -5.28 29.27 -10.05
N GLU A 218 -4.14 29.82 -9.61
CA GLU A 218 -3.92 31.27 -9.46
C GLU A 218 -4.07 32.01 -10.79
N VAL A 219 -3.49 31.49 -11.88
CA VAL A 219 -3.64 32.08 -13.22
C VAL A 219 -5.11 32.14 -13.61
N LEU A 220 -5.85 31.04 -13.46
CA LEU A 220 -7.28 30.99 -13.77
C LEU A 220 -8.08 31.96 -12.88
N TYR A 221 -7.73 32.09 -11.62
CA TYR A 221 -8.40 33.00 -10.68
C TYR A 221 -8.10 34.48 -10.96
N CYS A 222 -6.88 34.82 -11.38
CA CYS A 222 -6.52 36.16 -11.81
C CYS A 222 -7.24 36.57 -13.10
N HIS A 223 -7.55 35.62 -13.99
CA HIS A 223 -8.34 35.91 -15.19
C HIS A 223 -9.82 36.20 -14.85
N LEU A 224 -10.33 35.66 -13.74
CA LEU A 224 -11.67 35.97 -13.20
C LEU A 224 -11.79 37.36 -12.53
N GLN A 225 -10.68 38.05 -12.22
CA GLN A 225 -10.74 39.40 -11.68
C GLN A 225 -10.59 40.41 -12.82
N PRO A 226 -11.66 41.14 -13.22
CA PRO A 226 -11.51 42.23 -14.16
C PRO A 226 -10.58 43.28 -13.56
N THR A 227 -9.50 43.61 -14.28
CA THR A 227 -8.65 44.77 -13.98
C THR A 227 -9.52 46.00 -13.86
N VAL A 228 -9.62 46.53 -12.64
CA VAL A 228 -10.28 47.80 -12.30
C VAL A 228 -9.56 48.96 -12.98
#